data_AF-A0A930ARK0-F1
#
_entry.id   AF-A0A930ARK0-F1
#
_cell.length_a   1.000
_cell.length_b   1.000
_cell.length_c   1.000
_cell.angle_alpha   90.00
_cell.angle_beta   90.00
_cell.angle_gamma   90.00
#
_symmetry.space_group_name_H-M   'P 1'
#
loop_
_entity.id
_entity.type
_entity.pdbx_description
1 polymer ?
#
loop_
_entity_poly.entity_id
_entity_poly.type
_entity_poly.pdbx_seq_one_letter_code
_entity_poly.pdbx_strand_id
1 'polypeptide(L)' 'FNYGTYAQMAAEIALAIQEQTDCKPYVICSKENEETIAAYKDKVVMLEMPKKGGVGLREALGGAVAIISGKKDESEQRFQ' A
#
# COMPACT_ATOMS: atom_id res chain seq x y z
N PHE A 1 11.41 -15.60 0.88
CA PHE A 1 11.69 -14.28 1.48
C PHE A 1 10.41 -13.49 1.54
N ASN A 2 9.66 -13.68 2.62
CA ASN A 2 8.49 -12.86 2.97
C ASN A 2 8.98 -11.94 4.07
N TYR A 3 9.40 -10.73 3.71
CA TYR A 3 9.92 -9.79 4.70
C TYR A 3 8.74 -9.09 5.37
N GLY A 4 8.10 -9.75 6.34
CA GLY A 4 6.97 -9.17 7.08
C GLY A 4 7.29 -7.78 7.64
N THR A 5 8.53 -7.57 8.05
CA THR A 5 9.02 -6.29 8.59
C THR A 5 9.13 -5.16 7.58
N TYR A 6 9.20 -5.43 6.26
CA TYR A 6 9.31 -4.37 5.26
C TYR A 6 7.99 -3.65 5.03
N ALA A 7 6.87 -4.37 5.01
CA ALA A 7 5.55 -3.74 4.93
C ALA A 7 5.31 -2.88 6.16
N GLN A 8 5.66 -3.38 7.35
CA GLN A 8 5.58 -2.63 8.60
C GLN A 8 6.42 -1.35 8.55
N MET A 9 7.71 -1.46 8.18
CA MET A 9 8.60 -0.30 8.06
C MET A 9 8.07 0.73 7.05
N ALA A 10 7.57 0.27 5.89
CA ALA A 10 6.97 1.15 4.90
C ALA A 10 5.74 1.89 5.45
N ALA A 11 4.90 1.22 6.23
CA ALA A 11 3.74 1.83 6.87
C ALA A 11 4.11 2.84 7.96
N GLU A 12 5.12 2.54 8.78
CA GLU A 12 5.65 3.46 9.79
C GLU A 12 6.22 4.72 9.16
N ILE A 13 7.04 4.58 8.11
CA ILE A 13 7.61 5.71 7.37
C ILE A 13 6.52 6.52 6.67
N ALA A 14 5.54 5.85 6.05
CA ALA A 14 4.43 6.54 5.40
C ALA A 14 3.61 7.36 6.41
N LEU A 15 3.32 6.80 7.59
CA LEU A 15 2.60 7.53 8.63
C LEU A 15 3.40 8.76 9.08
N ALA A 16 4.71 8.59 9.35
CA ALA A 16 5.57 9.70 9.73
C ALA A 16 5.65 10.80 8.66
N ILE A 17 5.76 10.44 7.37
CA ILE A 17 5.76 11.40 6.26
C ILE A 17 4.42 12.15 6.18
N GLN A 18 3.30 11.44 6.31
CA GLN A 18 1.96 12.03 6.28
C GLN A 18 1.72 13.01 7.43
N GLU A 19 2.26 12.71 8.62
CA GLU A 19 2.10 13.55 9.81
C GLU A 19 3.04 14.77 9.83
N GLN A 20 4.22 14.66 9.20
CA GLN A 20 5.28 15.67 9.30
C GLN A 20 5.46 16.51 8.04
N THR A 21 4.77 16.18 6.95
CA THR A 21 4.91 16.86 5.65
C THR A 21 3.55 16.94 4.93
N ASP A 22 3.48 17.75 3.88
CA ASP A 22 2.28 17.84 3.02
C ASP A 22 2.17 16.68 2.00
N CYS A 23 3.11 15.74 2.00
CA CYS A 23 3.07 14.58 1.11
C CYS A 23 1.94 13.64 1.49
N LYS A 24 1.31 13.02 0.48
CA LYS A 24 0.29 11.97 0.65
C LYS A 24 0.89 10.63 0.24
N PRO A 25 1.54 9.90 1.16
CA PRO A 25 2.19 8.65 0.85
C PRO A 25 1.18 7.52 0.66
N TYR A 26 1.56 6.55 -0.17
CA TYR A 26 0.82 5.30 -0.37
C TYR A 26 1.71 4.13 0.01
N VAL A 27 1.16 3.17 0.73
CA VAL A 27 1.84 1.90 1.03
C VAL A 27 1.26 0.84 0.11
N ILE A 28 2.13 0.07 -0.54
CA ILE A 28 1.71 -1.00 -1.43
C ILE A 28 2.28 -2.31 -0.90
N CYS A 29 1.42 -3.26 -0.54
CA CYS A 29 1.85 -4.53 0.03
C CYS A 29 0.93 -5.69 -0.37
N SER A 30 1.32 -6.92 -0.02
CA SER A 30 0.51 -8.11 -0.26
C SER A 30 -0.46 -8.37 0.89
N LYS A 31 -1.59 -9.03 0.61
CA LYS A 31 -2.53 -9.54 1.62
C LYS A 31 -1.87 -10.37 2.72
N GLU A 32 -0.73 -11.00 2.44
CA GLU A 32 0.04 -11.79 3.42
C GLU A 32 0.62 -10.93 4.58
N ASN A 33 0.58 -9.59 4.47
CA ASN A 33 1.00 -8.67 5.52
C ASN A 33 -0.15 -8.30 6.48
N GLU A 34 -0.96 -9.28 6.90
CA GLU A 34 -2.22 -9.10 7.65
C GLU A 34 -2.07 -8.21 8.89
N GLU A 35 -1.02 -8.44 9.71
CA GLU A 35 -0.77 -7.67 10.93
C GLU A 35 -0.51 -6.19 10.63
N THR A 36 0.32 -5.89 9.63
CA THR A 36 0.58 -4.51 9.20
C THR A 36 -0.68 -3.88 8.62
N ILE A 37 -1.42 -4.60 7.78
CA ILE A 37 -2.65 -4.10 7.17
C ILE A 37 -3.65 -3.73 8.28
N ALA A 38 -3.88 -4.62 9.25
CA ALA A 38 -4.78 -4.35 10.37
C ALA A 38 -4.34 -3.13 11.20
N ALA A 39 -3.04 -2.92 11.39
CA ALA A 39 -2.52 -1.82 12.19
C ALA A 39 -2.54 -0.44 11.49
N TYR A 40 -2.54 -0.41 10.14
CA TYR A 40 -2.28 0.81 9.36
C TYR A 40 -3.30 1.14 8.26
N LYS A 41 -4.19 0.23 7.84
CA LYS A 41 -5.11 0.47 6.70
C LYS A 41 -6.06 1.66 6.88
N ASP A 42 -6.34 2.02 8.13
CA ASP A 42 -7.19 3.14 8.53
C ASP A 42 -6.39 4.43 8.81
N LYS A 43 -5.06 4.37 8.80
CA LYS A 43 -4.16 5.49 9.12
C LYS A 43 -3.47 6.08 7.89
N VAL A 44 -3.10 5.21 6.96
CA VAL A 44 -2.46 5.57 5.69
C VAL A 44 -3.15 4.82 4.55
N VAL A 45 -3.08 5.36 3.34
CA VAL A 45 -3.66 4.68 2.18
C VAL A 45 -2.80 3.47 1.84
N MET A 46 -3.39 2.28 1.96
CA MET A 46 -2.75 1.00 1.65
C MET A 46 -3.40 0.34 0.44
N LEU A 47 -2.62 0.09 -0.61
CA LEU A 47 -3.07 -0.54 -1.85
C LEU A 47 -2.63 -2.00 -1.92
N GLU A 48 -3.56 -2.87 -2.30
CA GLU A 48 -3.32 -4.30 -2.47
C GLU A 48 -2.47 -4.58 -3.71
N MET A 49 -1.46 -5.43 -3.52
CA MET A 49 -0.69 -6.04 -4.59
C MET A 49 -0.63 -7.56 -4.48
N PRO A 50 -0.41 -8.25 -5.62
CA PRO A 50 -0.13 -9.68 -5.59
C PRO A 50 1.19 -9.94 -4.86
N LYS A 51 1.28 -11.12 -4.26
CA LYS A 51 2.51 -11.63 -3.67
C LYS A 51 3.66 -11.66 -4.68
N LYS A 52 4.90 -11.65 -4.17
CA LYS A 52 6.09 -11.74 -5.01
C LYS A 52 6.03 -12.99 -5.91
N GLY A 53 6.16 -12.79 -7.22
CA GLY A 53 6.06 -13.85 -8.22
C GLY A 53 4.64 -14.30 -8.55
N GLY A 54 3.62 -13.63 -8.00
CA GLY A 54 2.23 -13.82 -8.38
C GLY A 54 1.88 -13.21 -9.74
N VAL A 55 0.77 -13.68 -10.31
CA VAL A 55 0.19 -13.12 -11.54
C VAL A 55 -0.56 -11.83 -11.19
N GLY A 56 -0.61 -10.86 -12.11
CA GLY A 56 -1.34 -9.61 -11.92
C GLY A 56 -0.50 -8.41 -11.48
N LEU A 57 0.83 -8.54 -11.40
CA LEU A 57 1.71 -7.47 -10.92
C LEU A 57 1.64 -6.22 -11.81
N ARG A 58 1.57 -6.40 -13.13
CA ARG A 58 1.53 -5.29 -14.08
C ARG A 58 0.24 -4.49 -13.94
N GLU A 59 -0.88 -5.19 -13.82
CA GLU A 59 -2.21 -4.63 -13.65
C GLU A 59 -2.31 -3.86 -12.33
N ALA A 60 -1.82 -4.47 -11.24
CA ALA A 60 -1.82 -3.83 -9.92
C ALA A 60 -0.93 -2.59 -9.88
N LEU A 61 0.23 -2.60 -10.55
CA LEU A 61 1.10 -1.42 -10.69
C LEU A 61 0.43 -0.32 -11.52
N GLY A 62 -0.23 -0.69 -12.61
CA GLY A 62 -1.00 0.26 -13.42
C GLY A 62 -2.12 0.93 -12.62
N GLY A 63 -2.83 0.16 -11.79
CA GLY A 63 -3.83 0.68 -10.84
C GLY A 63 -3.23 1.68 -9.86
N ALA A 64 -2.13 1.32 -9.20
CA ALA A 64 -1.45 2.20 -8.25
C ALA A 64 -0.98 3.52 -8.89
N VAL A 65 -0.41 3.46 -10.10
CA VAL A 65 0.00 4.67 -10.84
C VAL A 65 -1.21 5.53 -11.19
N ALA A 66 -2.33 4.94 -11.60
CA ALA A 66 -3.56 5.68 -11.91
C ALA A 66 -4.12 6.39 -10.66
N ILE A 67 -4.07 5.74 -9.49
CA ILE A 67 -4.46 6.31 -8.19
C ILE A 67 -3.54 7.48 -7.83
N ILE A 68 -2.22 7.28 -7.85
CA ILE A 68 -1.23 8.33 -7.54
C ILE A 68 -1.37 9.53 -8.48
N SER A 69 -1.74 9.29 -9.74
CA SER A 69 -1.98 10.35 -10.74
C SER A 69 -3.35 11.03 -10.62
N GLY A 70 -4.21 10.62 -9.69
CA GLY A 70 -5.57 11.14 -9.52
C GLY A 70 -6.56 10.73 -10.62
N LYS A 71 -6.20 9.75 -11.46
CA LYS A 71 -7.05 9.24 -12.56
C LYS A 71 -8.03 8.16 -12.10
N LYS A 72 -7.83 7.63 -10.91
CA LYS A 72 -8.58 6.50 -10.35
C LYS A 72 -8.72 6.70 -8.84
N ASP A 73 -9.86 6.29 -8.28
CA ASP A 73 -10.10 6.32 -6.84
C ASP A 73 -9.42 5.11 -6.16
N GLU A 74 -8.88 5.33 -4.96
CA GLU A 74 -8.18 4.31 -4.18
C GLU A 74 -9.09 3.20 -3.65
N SER A 75 -10.40 3.44 -3.50
CA SER A 75 -11.38 2.47 -2.98
C SER A 75 -11.42 1.15 -3.77
N GLU A 76 -11.05 1.19 -5.05
CA GLU A 76 -11.00 0.01 -5.92
C GLU A 76 -9.82 -0.93 -5.65
N GLN A 77 -8.79 -0.48 -4.93
CA GLN A 77 -7.56 -1.25 -4.68
C GLN A 77 -7.14 -1.26 -3.21
N ARG A 78 -7.92 -0.64 -2.30
CA ARG A 78 -7.68 -0.70 -0.86
C ARG A 78 -8.06 -2.07 -0.28
N PHE A 79 -7.36 -2.45 0.78
CA PHE A 79 -7.75 -3.57 1.62
C PHE A 79 -9.08 -3.28 2.31
N GLN A 80 -10.01 -4.23 2.25
CA GLN A 80 -11.30 -4.19 2.95
C GLN A 80 -11.12 -4.42 4.46
#